data_AF-A0A958JV19-F1
#
_entry.id   AF-A0A958JV19-F1
#
_cell.length_a   1.000
_cell.length_b   1.000
_cell.length_c   1.000
_cell.angle_alpha   90.00
_cell.angle_beta   90.00
_cell.angle_gamma   90.00
#
_symmetry.space_group_name_H-M   'P 1'
#
loop_
_entity.id
_entity.type
_entity.pdbx_description
1 polymer ?
#
loop_
_entity_poly.entity_id
_entity_poly.type
_entity_poly.pdbx_seq_one_letter_code
_entity_poly.pdbx_strand_id
1 'polypeptide(L)'
;AIDIECNPSASHFAFEKKKLRELFVLEGSRAFCCAYVYSNLLGCESGRQIYDGGNLIALDGELIARGERFSFADHVVTTAEIDLDYSRTLFSKKHWAEPAFDGEILCVKSEFEPPKSDIHPKYAPVEEPAWEKTANPIFEEFTRAVPLALFDYMRKSYSKGFVVSLSGGCDSASVSVLAKLAIASALSALSLEGFRQRLAYIPALSGMSDENELLGWFLTTVWQQTENNSKETKDSARAVAKVVGSTHHEIAIDDWVASYKERIEQCLDTKLNYEENGLVLQNLQARIRNPLPWALANYDGKLLLTTSNRSESALGYCTMDGDTAGGLNPIGGVDKAFLRRWLKWMESCGAEGVGAMPQLKVVNELTPSAELLPLEETQSDEEDLGPYEVCTFIEDRFMRRSQSPADIFPELVEKFSAEYSKEDLHSWLRRFFVLFGRNQWKRERLAPCFHVDHMNLDPRTWCRWPILNGGFEVELAELDRVALGSSVAADSGCEASKSVKTGKSVKTDSTKG
;
A
#
# COMPACT_ATOMS: atom_id res chain seq x y z
N ALA A 1 33.13 -28.92 1.91
CA ALA A 1 32.35 -28.15 2.91
C ALA A 1 32.43 -26.68 2.53
N ILE A 2 31.32 -25.95 2.64
CA ILE A 2 31.27 -24.49 2.46
C ILE A 2 31.34 -23.89 3.86
N ASP A 3 32.31 -23.00 4.12
CA ASP A 3 32.49 -22.37 5.43
C ASP A 3 31.56 -21.16 5.61
N ILE A 4 31.32 -20.40 4.53
CA ILE A 4 30.50 -19.18 4.52
C ILE A 4 29.58 -19.20 3.29
N GLU A 5 28.29 -19.01 3.52
CA GLU A 5 27.25 -18.86 2.50
C GLU A 5 26.80 -17.40 2.43
N CYS A 6 26.94 -16.77 1.26
CA CYS A 6 26.57 -15.38 1.04
C CYS A 6 25.27 -15.28 0.23
N ASN A 7 24.26 -14.63 0.80
CA ASN A 7 22.95 -14.40 0.19
C ASN A 7 22.73 -12.88 -0.03
N PRO A 8 23.20 -12.33 -1.16
CA PRO A 8 22.80 -11.00 -1.60
C PRO A 8 21.34 -11.03 -2.07
N SER A 9 20.51 -10.15 -1.54
CA SER A 9 19.07 -10.17 -1.72
C SER A 9 18.50 -8.80 -2.12
N ALA A 10 17.43 -8.84 -2.91
CA ALA A 10 16.56 -7.72 -3.23
C ALA A 10 15.13 -8.03 -2.73
N SER A 11 15.01 -8.32 -1.44
CA SER A 11 13.75 -8.71 -0.81
C SER A 11 12.98 -7.48 -0.37
N HIS A 12 11.97 -7.10 -1.14
CA HIS A 12 11.10 -5.97 -0.76
C HIS A 12 10.45 -6.21 0.62
N PHE A 13 10.19 -5.12 1.32
CA PHE A 13 9.40 -5.04 2.52
C PHE A 13 7.97 -5.51 2.27
N ALA A 14 7.47 -6.29 3.21
CA ALA A 14 6.06 -6.50 3.45
C ALA A 14 5.91 -6.76 4.96
N PHE A 15 4.76 -6.45 5.55
CA PHE A 15 4.50 -6.74 6.96
C PHE A 15 4.90 -8.17 7.32
N GLU A 16 5.51 -8.36 8.48
CA GLU A 16 5.91 -9.67 9.03
C GLU A 16 6.90 -10.52 8.20
N LYS A 17 7.23 -10.14 6.96
CA LYS A 17 8.13 -10.88 6.06
C LYS A 17 9.54 -11.01 6.63
N LYS A 18 9.94 -10.07 7.51
CA LYS A 18 11.19 -10.14 8.28
C LYS A 18 11.30 -11.43 9.10
N LYS A 19 10.22 -11.86 9.78
CA LYS A 19 10.22 -13.09 10.61
C LYS A 19 10.54 -14.33 9.77
N LEU A 20 9.96 -14.41 8.56
CA LEU A 20 10.21 -15.51 7.62
C LEU A 20 11.65 -15.50 7.12
N ARG A 21 12.17 -14.32 6.76
CA ARG A 21 13.55 -14.15 6.32
C ARG A 21 14.54 -14.61 7.40
N GLU A 22 14.32 -14.18 8.64
CA GLU A 22 15.15 -14.59 9.77
C GLU A 22 15.13 -16.11 9.97
N LEU A 23 13.94 -16.73 9.93
CA LEU A 23 13.81 -18.19 9.99
C LEU A 23 14.62 -18.90 8.89
N PHE A 24 14.57 -18.43 7.64
CA PHE A 24 15.35 -19.03 6.55
C PHE A 24 16.86 -18.93 6.76
N VAL A 25 17.33 -17.78 7.27
CA VAL A 25 18.76 -17.57 7.54
C VAL A 25 19.24 -18.46 8.68
N LEU A 26 18.48 -18.55 9.77
CA LEU A 26 18.80 -19.41 10.91
C LEU A 26 18.82 -20.89 10.48
N GLU A 27 17.76 -21.37 9.83
CA GLU A 27 17.70 -22.75 9.36
C GLU A 27 18.76 -23.08 8.31
N GLY A 28 19.07 -22.14 7.41
CA GLY A 28 20.15 -22.28 6.43
C GLY A 28 21.51 -22.46 7.12
N SER A 29 21.84 -21.60 8.09
CA SER A 29 23.10 -21.72 8.85
C SER A 29 23.20 -23.05 9.61
N ARG A 30 22.09 -23.54 10.18
CA ARG A 30 22.00 -24.80 10.94
C ARG A 30 22.15 -26.03 10.05
N ALA A 31 21.42 -26.06 8.93
CA ALA A 31 21.37 -27.18 8.01
C ALA A 31 22.69 -27.34 7.25
N PHE A 32 23.25 -26.24 6.74
CA PHE A 32 24.49 -26.25 5.96
C PHE A 32 25.75 -26.25 6.85
N CYS A 33 25.60 -26.09 8.16
CA CYS A 33 26.70 -26.03 9.14
C CYS A 33 27.75 -24.96 8.78
N CYS A 34 27.30 -23.82 8.25
CA CYS A 34 28.15 -22.74 7.76
C CYS A 34 27.70 -21.40 8.36
N ALA A 35 28.54 -20.39 8.26
CA ALA A 35 28.12 -19.02 8.54
C ALA A 35 27.25 -18.52 7.37
N TYR A 36 26.05 -18.03 7.69
CA TYR A 36 25.11 -17.53 6.69
C TYR A 36 25.06 -16.01 6.76
N VAL A 37 25.43 -15.35 5.66
CA VAL A 37 25.48 -13.89 5.55
C VAL A 37 24.40 -13.43 4.59
N TYR A 38 23.39 -12.75 5.12
CA TYR A 38 22.28 -12.19 4.36
C TYR A 38 22.40 -10.67 4.28
N SER A 39 22.38 -10.13 3.06
CA SER A 39 22.40 -8.68 2.81
C SER A 39 21.21 -8.29 1.95
N ASN A 40 20.48 -7.24 2.35
CA ASN A 40 19.35 -6.73 1.57
C ASN A 40 19.63 -5.33 1.00
N LEU A 41 18.92 -4.97 -0.07
CA LEU A 41 18.80 -3.58 -0.47
C LEU A 41 18.13 -2.73 0.63
N LEU A 42 18.31 -1.40 0.53
CA LEU A 42 17.75 -0.41 1.45
C LEU A 42 17.08 0.73 0.68
N GLY A 43 15.94 1.21 1.19
CA GLY A 43 15.24 2.39 0.67
C GLY A 43 14.26 2.06 -0.46
N CYS A 44 13.85 3.07 -1.22
CA CYS A 44 12.91 2.95 -2.33
C CYS A 44 13.64 3.22 -3.66
N GLU A 45 14.04 2.16 -4.37
CA GLU A 45 14.86 2.28 -5.58
C GLU A 45 14.04 2.64 -6.82
N SER A 46 12.98 1.90 -7.07
CA SER A 46 12.19 1.93 -8.32
C SER A 46 10.81 2.56 -8.16
N GLY A 47 10.57 3.25 -7.04
CA GLY A 47 9.38 4.05 -6.77
C GLY A 47 8.24 3.34 -6.04
N ARG A 48 8.15 2.00 -6.11
CA ARG A 48 7.02 1.23 -5.53
C ARG A 48 7.44 0.25 -4.45
N GLN A 49 8.57 -0.41 -4.66
CA GLN A 49 9.12 -1.38 -3.73
C GLN A 49 10.00 -0.67 -2.73
N ILE A 50 9.78 -0.98 -1.45
CA ILE A 50 10.58 -0.51 -0.33
C ILE A 50 11.47 -1.68 0.07
N TYR A 51 12.74 -1.44 0.31
CA TYR A 51 13.67 -2.42 0.87
C TYR A 51 14.08 -1.96 2.26
N ASP A 52 14.05 -2.87 3.21
CA ASP A 52 14.22 -2.53 4.62
C ASP A 52 15.68 -2.51 5.10
N GLY A 53 16.65 -2.96 4.30
CA GLY A 53 18.07 -3.02 4.69
C GLY A 53 18.38 -4.02 5.82
N GLY A 54 17.46 -4.92 6.15
CA GLY A 54 17.60 -5.86 7.27
C GLY A 54 18.63 -6.96 6.98
N ASN A 55 19.90 -6.67 7.24
CA ASN A 55 21.02 -7.60 7.13
C ASN A 55 21.07 -8.57 8.33
N LEU A 56 21.49 -9.81 8.09
CA LEU A 56 21.56 -10.85 9.13
C LEU A 56 22.84 -11.67 8.95
N ILE A 57 23.48 -12.02 10.05
CA ILE A 57 24.61 -12.96 10.09
C ILE A 57 24.26 -14.05 11.11
N ALA A 58 24.26 -15.31 10.69
CA ALA A 58 23.89 -16.45 11.54
C ALA A 58 24.91 -17.59 11.46
N LEU A 59 24.98 -18.40 12.52
CA LEU A 59 25.84 -19.59 12.60
C LEU A 59 25.15 -20.65 13.47
N ASP A 60 25.09 -21.89 12.98
CA ASP A 60 24.46 -23.05 13.66
C ASP A 60 23.03 -22.81 14.18
N GLY A 61 22.25 -21.97 13.49
CA GLY A 61 20.88 -21.65 13.88
C GLY A 61 20.74 -20.53 14.90
N GLU A 62 21.84 -19.85 15.25
CA GLU A 62 21.84 -18.68 16.12
C GLU A 62 22.20 -17.41 15.33
N LEU A 63 21.52 -16.31 15.67
CA LEU A 63 21.82 -15.00 15.10
C LEU A 63 23.06 -14.43 15.78
N ILE A 64 24.07 -14.07 14.99
CA ILE A 64 25.35 -13.52 15.47
C ILE A 64 25.36 -12.00 15.36
N ALA A 65 24.83 -11.45 14.27
CA ALA A 65 24.69 -10.01 14.10
C ALA A 65 23.46 -9.67 13.25
N ARG A 66 23.00 -8.44 13.43
CA ARG A 66 21.82 -7.91 12.79
C ARG A 66 22.00 -6.45 12.39
N GLY A 67 21.57 -6.13 11.19
CA GLY A 67 21.60 -4.77 10.65
C GLY A 67 20.41 -3.93 11.08
N GLU A 68 20.62 -2.62 11.10
CA GLU A 68 19.56 -1.63 11.27
C GLU A 68 18.60 -1.68 10.06
N ARG A 69 17.30 -1.68 10.34
CA ARG A 69 16.26 -1.59 9.31
C ARG A 69 15.79 -0.16 9.11
N PHE A 70 15.37 0.16 7.88
CA PHE A 70 14.78 1.43 7.49
C PHE A 70 15.67 2.66 7.71
N SER A 71 17.00 2.48 7.61
CA SER A 71 17.95 3.58 7.74
C SER A 71 17.84 4.58 6.57
N PHE A 72 18.05 5.87 6.87
CA PHE A 72 18.12 6.94 5.86
C PHE A 72 19.55 7.12 5.31
N ALA A 73 20.53 6.38 5.86
CA ALA A 73 21.90 6.35 5.37
C ALA A 73 21.98 5.77 3.94
N ASP A 74 23.05 6.09 3.21
CA ASP A 74 23.25 5.53 1.87
C ASP A 74 23.64 4.04 1.90
N HIS A 75 24.24 3.60 3.00
CA HIS A 75 24.61 2.21 3.23
C HIS A 75 24.64 1.92 4.74
N VAL A 76 24.40 0.66 5.09
CA VAL A 76 24.53 0.14 6.45
C VAL A 76 25.44 -1.09 6.37
N VAL A 77 26.48 -1.11 7.19
CA VAL A 77 27.41 -2.25 7.27
C VAL A 77 27.18 -2.98 8.58
N THR A 78 26.97 -4.29 8.49
CA THR A 78 26.82 -5.19 9.64
C THR A 78 28.01 -6.13 9.65
N THR A 79 28.70 -6.20 10.78
CA THR A 79 29.93 -7.00 10.95
C THR A 79 29.77 -7.99 12.09
N ALA A 80 30.41 -9.16 11.95
CA ALA A 80 30.54 -10.16 13.00
C ALA A 80 31.89 -10.88 12.87
N GLU A 81 32.42 -11.34 14.00
CA GLU A 81 33.53 -12.29 14.03
C GLU A 81 32.95 -13.72 14.04
N ILE A 82 33.50 -14.64 13.27
CA ILE A 82 32.96 -16.00 13.09
C ILE A 82 34.07 -17.03 13.29
N ASP A 83 33.79 -18.06 14.08
CA ASP A 83 34.65 -19.22 14.26
C ASP A 83 34.42 -20.28 13.17
N LEU A 84 35.34 -20.34 12.20
CA LEU A 84 35.28 -21.30 11.11
C LEU A 84 35.64 -22.73 11.55
N ASP A 85 36.51 -22.89 12.54
CA ASP A 85 36.92 -24.23 13.01
C ASP A 85 35.79 -24.90 13.79
N TYR A 86 34.99 -24.11 14.52
CA TYR A 86 33.73 -24.57 15.08
C TYR A 86 32.76 -25.06 14.00
N SER A 87 32.53 -24.27 12.94
CA SER A 87 31.66 -24.64 11.81
C SER A 87 32.12 -25.94 11.12
N ARG A 88 33.42 -26.07 10.83
CA ARG A 88 34.01 -27.29 10.23
C ARG A 88 33.86 -28.51 11.13
N THR A 89 33.99 -28.32 12.44
CA THR A 89 33.76 -29.37 13.44
C THR A 89 32.30 -29.81 13.46
N LEU A 90 31.35 -28.88 13.39
CA LEU A 90 29.92 -29.18 13.27
C LEU A 90 29.62 -29.95 11.98
N PHE A 91 30.16 -29.50 10.85
CA PHE A 91 29.97 -30.16 9.56
C PHE A 91 30.45 -31.61 9.61
N SER A 92 31.67 -31.84 10.12
CA SER A 92 32.26 -33.18 10.24
C SER A 92 31.47 -34.11 11.17
N LYS A 93 30.82 -33.57 12.21
CA LYS A 93 29.94 -34.33 13.11
C LYS A 93 28.60 -34.71 12.45
N LYS A 94 28.02 -33.81 11.64
CA LYS A 94 26.69 -34.01 11.05
C LYS A 94 26.75 -34.77 9.71
N HIS A 95 27.82 -34.65 8.94
CA HIS A 95 27.97 -35.23 7.61
C HIS A 95 29.12 -36.23 7.58
N TRP A 96 28.80 -37.51 7.83
CA TRP A 96 29.77 -38.61 7.84
C TRP A 96 30.00 -39.23 6.45
N ALA A 97 29.16 -38.90 5.47
CA ALA A 97 29.26 -39.34 4.08
C ALA A 97 29.19 -38.12 3.15
N GLU A 98 29.98 -38.13 2.07
CA GLU A 98 29.88 -37.10 1.03
C GLU A 98 28.52 -37.24 0.31
N PRO A 99 27.73 -36.16 0.20
CA PRO A 99 26.55 -36.16 -0.65
C PRO A 99 26.99 -36.48 -2.08
N ALA A 100 26.33 -37.46 -2.72
CA ALA A 100 26.52 -37.71 -4.14
C ALA A 100 26.03 -36.48 -4.92
N PHE A 101 26.97 -35.65 -5.39
CA PHE A 101 26.70 -34.52 -6.27
C PHE A 101 27.31 -34.84 -7.64
N ASP A 102 26.45 -35.14 -8.61
CA ASP A 102 26.85 -35.51 -9.98
C ASP A 102 27.22 -34.28 -10.84
N GLY A 103 27.30 -33.09 -10.25
CA GLY A 103 27.64 -31.84 -10.94
C GLY A 103 29.10 -31.41 -10.77
N GLU A 104 29.58 -30.56 -11.67
CA GLU A 104 30.90 -29.94 -11.54
C GLU A 104 30.85 -28.74 -10.57
N ILE A 105 31.76 -28.71 -9.59
CA ILE A 105 31.97 -27.54 -8.72
C ILE A 105 33.14 -26.73 -9.28
N LEU A 106 32.86 -25.52 -9.74
CA LEU A 106 33.89 -24.56 -10.13
C LEU A 106 34.54 -23.96 -8.88
N CYS A 107 35.75 -24.41 -8.57
CA CYS A 107 36.56 -23.87 -7.48
C CYS A 107 37.51 -22.79 -8.01
N VAL A 108 37.27 -21.54 -7.62
CA VAL A 108 38.21 -20.42 -7.86
C VAL A 108 39.10 -20.28 -6.64
N LYS A 109 40.41 -20.46 -6.82
CA LYS A 109 41.39 -20.31 -5.74
C LYS A 109 41.78 -18.84 -5.57
N SER A 110 41.83 -18.39 -4.32
CA SER A 110 42.30 -17.06 -3.92
C SER A 110 43.47 -17.20 -2.96
N GLU A 111 44.44 -16.27 -3.00
CA GLU A 111 45.58 -16.22 -2.06
C GLU A 111 45.21 -15.63 -0.68
N PHE A 112 43.92 -15.61 -0.34
CA PHE A 112 43.43 -15.09 0.92
C PHE A 112 43.52 -16.15 2.03
N GLU A 113 44.29 -15.86 3.07
CA GLU A 113 44.29 -16.64 4.31
C GLU A 113 43.47 -15.90 5.38
N PRO A 114 42.40 -16.52 5.92
CA PRO A 114 41.67 -15.95 7.04
C PRO A 114 42.60 -15.73 8.24
N PRO A 115 42.45 -14.61 8.99
CA PRO A 115 43.26 -14.36 10.16
C PRO A 115 43.05 -15.46 11.19
N LYS A 116 44.15 -16.01 11.72
CA LYS A 116 44.12 -17.01 12.80
C LYS A 116 44.08 -16.31 14.15
N SER A 117 43.21 -16.78 15.03
CA SER A 117 43.07 -16.32 16.40
C SER A 117 42.91 -17.53 17.31
N ASP A 118 43.62 -17.55 18.43
CA ASP A 118 43.43 -18.54 19.50
C ASP A 118 42.24 -18.17 20.42
N ILE A 119 41.65 -16.99 20.20
CA ILE A 119 40.49 -16.51 20.93
C ILE A 119 39.25 -16.84 20.11
N HIS A 120 38.46 -17.79 20.61
CA HIS A 120 37.14 -18.09 20.06
C HIS A 120 36.18 -16.93 20.39
N PRO A 121 35.44 -16.40 19.40
CA PRO A 121 34.47 -15.34 19.63
C PRO A 121 33.38 -15.82 20.59
N LYS A 122 32.99 -14.94 21.52
CA LYS A 122 31.83 -15.16 22.38
C LYS A 122 30.65 -14.42 21.78
N TYR A 123 29.64 -15.16 21.38
CA TYR A 123 28.42 -14.59 20.83
C TYR A 123 27.51 -14.13 21.97
N ALA A 124 27.31 -12.82 22.07
CA ALA A 124 26.26 -12.28 22.93
C ALA A 124 24.90 -12.44 22.24
N PRO A 125 23.80 -12.57 22.99
CA PRO A 125 22.46 -12.53 22.41
C PRO A 125 22.27 -11.24 21.60
N VAL A 126 21.85 -11.39 20.34
CA VAL A 126 21.56 -10.24 19.48
C VAL A 126 20.26 -9.59 19.95
N GLU A 127 20.35 -8.36 20.45
CA GLU A 127 19.17 -7.63 20.92
C GLU A 127 18.33 -7.13 19.75
N GLU A 128 17.03 -7.40 19.77
CA GLU A 128 16.12 -6.74 18.83
C GLU A 128 15.87 -5.28 19.25
N PRO A 129 15.72 -4.36 18.28
CA PRO A 129 15.34 -2.97 18.56
C PRO A 129 14.07 -2.89 19.40
N ALA A 130 14.00 -1.93 20.33
CA ALA A 130 12.87 -1.78 21.23
C ALA A 130 11.54 -1.59 20.46
N TRP A 131 11.58 -0.87 19.34
CA TRP A 131 10.38 -0.61 18.53
C TRP A 131 9.79 -1.89 17.92
N GLU A 132 10.62 -2.90 17.65
CA GLU A 132 10.16 -4.21 17.17
C GLU A 132 9.49 -5.05 18.25
N LYS A 133 9.69 -4.72 19.54
CA LYS A 133 9.12 -5.40 20.70
C LYS A 133 7.86 -4.71 21.23
N THR A 134 7.39 -3.65 20.56
CA THR A 134 6.18 -2.93 20.96
C THR A 134 4.94 -3.80 20.79
N ALA A 135 3.82 -3.40 21.39
CA ALA A 135 2.56 -4.12 21.28
C ALA A 135 2.00 -4.16 19.85
N ASN A 136 2.39 -3.21 18.98
CA ASN A 136 1.90 -3.10 17.60
C ASN A 136 3.06 -2.90 16.61
N PRO A 137 3.90 -3.93 16.39
CA PRO A 137 5.10 -3.79 15.55
C PRO A 137 4.77 -3.48 14.09
N ILE A 138 3.61 -3.91 13.58
CA ILE A 138 3.17 -3.60 12.21
C ILE A 138 2.95 -2.09 12.00
N PHE A 139 2.51 -1.38 13.03
CA PHE A 139 2.32 0.08 12.97
C PHE A 139 3.68 0.78 13.01
N GLU A 140 4.62 0.28 13.78
CA GLU A 140 6.01 0.76 13.78
C GLU A 140 6.69 0.52 12.42
N GLU A 141 6.49 -0.64 11.80
CA GLU A 141 7.00 -0.95 10.45
C GLU A 141 6.42 0.00 9.40
N PHE A 142 5.11 0.22 9.41
CA PHE A 142 4.45 1.16 8.47
C PHE A 142 4.98 2.59 8.65
N THR A 143 5.17 3.03 9.90
CA THR A 143 5.64 4.37 10.26
C THR A 143 7.13 4.59 9.95
N ARG A 144 7.89 3.54 9.62
CA ARG A 144 9.29 3.66 9.15
C ARG A 144 9.41 3.43 7.65
N ALA A 145 8.78 2.39 7.14
CA ALA A 145 8.87 1.99 5.75
C ALA A 145 8.35 3.10 4.81
N VAL A 146 7.14 3.59 5.04
CA VAL A 146 6.52 4.57 4.13
C VAL A 146 7.23 5.93 4.19
N PRO A 147 7.59 6.48 5.36
CA PRO A 147 8.39 7.70 5.43
C PRO A 147 9.76 7.61 4.75
N LEU A 148 10.48 6.50 4.92
CA LEU A 148 11.74 6.25 4.19
C LEU A 148 11.51 6.28 2.68
N ALA A 149 10.45 5.59 2.22
CA ALA A 149 10.12 5.54 0.80
C ALA A 149 9.70 6.90 0.24
N LEU A 150 8.96 7.71 1.01
CA LEU A 150 8.58 9.07 0.64
C LEU A 150 9.80 9.97 0.49
N PHE A 151 10.72 9.93 1.45
CA PHE A 151 11.94 10.71 1.39
C PHE A 151 12.79 10.33 0.18
N ASP A 152 12.96 9.03 -0.07
CA ASP A 152 13.65 8.51 -1.24
C ASP A 152 12.97 8.92 -2.55
N TYR A 153 11.65 8.79 -2.64
CA TYR A 153 10.91 9.18 -3.84
C TYR A 153 11.04 10.67 -4.11
N MET A 154 10.90 11.51 -3.08
CA MET A 154 11.05 12.97 -3.18
C MET A 154 12.43 13.35 -3.70
N ARG A 155 13.51 12.86 -3.06
CA ARG A 155 14.88 13.23 -3.44
C ARG A 155 15.29 12.68 -4.81
N LYS A 156 14.87 11.45 -5.15
CA LYS A 156 15.22 10.80 -6.42
C LYS A 156 14.43 11.35 -7.61
N SER A 157 13.22 11.88 -7.36
CA SER A 157 12.44 12.61 -8.37
C SER A 157 12.81 14.10 -8.45
N TYR A 158 13.74 14.59 -7.62
CA TYR A 158 14.08 16.01 -7.50
C TYR A 158 12.88 16.91 -7.13
N SER A 159 11.86 16.32 -6.49
CA SER A 159 10.73 17.07 -5.95
C SER A 159 11.16 17.84 -4.71
N LYS A 160 10.58 19.02 -4.50
CA LYS A 160 10.96 19.95 -3.42
C LYS A 160 10.13 19.80 -2.15
N GLY A 161 9.34 18.73 -2.05
CA GLY A 161 8.39 18.51 -0.96
C GLY A 161 7.09 17.92 -1.48
N PHE A 162 6.01 18.11 -0.71
CA PHE A 162 4.72 17.48 -0.93
C PHE A 162 3.58 18.49 -0.88
N VAL A 163 2.54 18.23 -1.67
CA VAL A 163 1.23 18.89 -1.58
C VAL A 163 0.19 17.82 -1.25
N VAL A 164 -0.69 18.12 -0.30
CA VAL A 164 -1.80 17.22 0.07
C VAL A 164 -3.10 18.02 0.12
N SER A 165 -4.14 17.53 -0.55
CA SER A 165 -5.50 18.03 -0.32
C SER A 165 -6.04 17.39 0.96
N LEU A 166 -6.27 18.20 1.98
CA LEU A 166 -6.90 17.73 3.22
C LEU A 166 -8.41 17.65 3.01
N SER A 167 -8.96 16.46 3.29
CA SER A 167 -10.41 16.19 3.30
C SER A 167 -11.00 16.13 4.70
N GLY A 168 -10.17 16.26 5.75
CA GLY A 168 -10.65 16.20 7.14
C GLY A 168 -10.90 14.77 7.62
N GLY A 169 -10.87 13.79 6.72
CA GLY A 169 -10.98 12.37 7.00
C GLY A 169 -9.64 11.67 7.26
N CYS A 170 -9.75 10.36 7.55
CA CYS A 170 -8.65 9.51 7.96
C CYS A 170 -7.50 9.41 6.92
N ASP A 171 -7.81 9.32 5.62
CA ASP A 171 -6.79 9.02 4.62
C ASP A 171 -5.86 10.20 4.34
N SER A 172 -6.43 11.39 4.15
CA SER A 172 -5.66 12.62 3.93
C SER A 172 -4.87 13.03 5.18
N ALA A 173 -5.42 12.78 6.37
CA ALA A 173 -4.69 12.91 7.63
C ALA A 173 -3.49 11.94 7.70
N SER A 174 -3.71 10.67 7.35
CA SER A 174 -2.66 9.65 7.36
C SER A 174 -1.52 9.98 6.40
N VAL A 175 -1.85 10.37 5.16
CA VAL A 175 -0.87 10.81 4.16
C VAL A 175 -0.06 12.01 4.66
N SER A 176 -0.72 12.99 5.28
CA SER A 176 -0.05 14.18 5.80
C SER A 176 0.89 13.86 6.96
N VAL A 177 0.49 12.96 7.87
CA VAL A 177 1.35 12.46 8.96
C VAL A 177 2.56 11.72 8.40
N LEU A 178 2.36 10.84 7.42
CA LEU A 178 3.47 10.11 6.77
C LEU A 178 4.43 11.07 6.05
N ALA A 179 3.93 12.10 5.38
CA ALA A 179 4.75 13.13 4.73
C ALA A 179 5.57 13.94 5.75
N LYS A 180 4.98 14.32 6.90
CA LYS A 180 5.72 14.93 8.02
C LYS A 180 6.85 14.03 8.49
N LEU A 181 6.54 12.76 8.75
CA LEU A 181 7.50 11.79 9.27
C LEU A 181 8.63 11.51 8.28
N ALA A 182 8.38 11.59 6.97
CA ALA A 182 9.44 11.44 5.97
C ALA A 182 10.55 12.48 6.16
N ILE A 183 10.17 13.74 6.45
CA ILE A 183 11.10 14.83 6.66
C ILE A 183 11.71 14.78 8.07
N ALA A 184 10.89 14.61 9.11
CA ALA A 184 11.35 14.60 10.50
C ALA A 184 12.32 13.42 10.77
N SER A 185 11.99 12.22 10.30
CA SER A 185 12.85 11.03 10.47
C SER A 185 14.15 11.16 9.68
N ALA A 186 14.12 11.73 8.47
CA ALA A 186 15.33 12.00 7.70
C ALA A 186 16.24 13.04 8.38
N LEU A 187 15.66 14.12 8.91
CA LEU A 187 16.40 15.16 9.62
C LEU A 187 17.07 14.61 10.89
N SER A 188 16.31 13.83 11.67
CA SER A 188 16.81 13.16 12.87
C SER A 188 17.95 12.19 12.54
N ALA A 189 17.79 11.36 11.50
CA ALA A 189 18.78 10.35 11.14
C ALA A 189 20.05 10.93 10.49
N LEU A 190 19.95 12.01 9.71
CA LEU A 190 21.07 12.54 8.91
C LEU A 190 21.76 13.75 9.51
N SER A 191 21.24 14.33 10.60
CA SER A 191 21.54 15.69 11.07
C SER A 191 21.15 16.78 10.05
N LEU A 192 21.09 18.04 10.47
CA LEU A 192 20.77 19.16 9.58
C LEU A 192 21.78 19.30 8.43
N GLU A 193 23.06 19.07 8.69
CA GLU A 193 24.12 19.16 7.67
C GLU A 193 23.99 18.05 6.63
N GLY A 194 23.88 16.79 7.07
CA GLY A 194 23.71 15.65 6.18
C GLY A 194 22.39 15.72 5.41
N PHE A 195 21.31 16.21 6.03
CA PHE A 195 20.03 16.44 5.37
C PHE A 195 20.15 17.48 4.24
N ARG A 196 20.81 18.62 4.51
CA ARG A 196 21.07 19.65 3.48
C ARG A 196 21.97 19.15 2.36
N GLN A 197 23.00 18.36 2.67
CA GLN A 197 23.85 17.75 1.67
C GLN A 197 23.06 16.78 0.78
N ARG A 198 22.18 15.98 1.39
CA ARG A 198 21.32 15.03 0.65
C ARG A 198 20.33 15.74 -0.27
N LEU A 199 19.85 16.91 0.14
CA LEU A 199 18.89 17.73 -0.61
C LEU A 199 19.54 18.98 -1.23
N ALA A 200 20.81 18.89 -1.63
CA ALA A 200 21.56 20.03 -2.19
C ALA A 200 20.93 20.64 -3.46
N TYR A 201 20.05 19.90 -4.14
CA TYR A 201 19.26 20.40 -5.27
C TYR A 201 18.17 21.41 -4.87
N ILE A 202 17.99 21.67 -3.57
CA ILE A 202 17.06 22.63 -3.00
C ILE A 202 17.83 23.79 -2.34
N PRO A 203 18.13 24.88 -3.08
CA PRO A 203 18.94 25.99 -2.54
C PRO A 203 18.31 26.70 -1.32
N ALA A 204 16.99 26.68 -1.21
CA ALA A 204 16.23 27.35 -0.14
C ALA A 204 16.58 26.83 1.27
N LEU A 205 17.06 25.58 1.39
CA LEU A 205 17.37 24.96 2.69
C LEU A 205 18.59 25.57 3.39
N SER A 206 19.46 26.27 2.64
CA SER A 206 20.67 26.87 3.19
C SER A 206 20.40 27.93 4.27
N GLY A 207 19.25 28.63 4.17
CA GLY A 207 18.84 29.67 5.11
C GLY A 207 17.99 29.20 6.29
N MET A 208 17.50 27.96 6.27
CA MET A 208 16.51 27.48 7.25
C MET A 208 17.18 26.66 8.35
N SER A 209 17.08 27.11 9.60
CA SER A 209 17.65 26.41 10.76
C SER A 209 16.61 25.85 11.72
N ASP A 210 15.37 26.37 11.68
CA ASP A 210 14.29 25.90 12.53
C ASP A 210 13.60 24.67 11.91
N GLU A 211 13.39 23.64 12.71
CA GLU A 211 12.78 22.39 12.26
C GLU A 211 11.31 22.59 11.83
N ASN A 212 10.55 23.46 12.51
CA ASN A 212 9.16 23.71 12.14
C ASN A 212 9.08 24.53 10.85
N GLU A 213 9.99 25.49 10.67
CA GLU A 213 10.14 26.22 9.40
C GLU A 213 10.44 25.26 8.24
N LEU A 214 11.35 24.30 8.44
CA LEU A 214 11.66 23.27 7.45
C LEU A 214 10.42 22.41 7.13
N LEU A 215 9.75 21.86 8.15
CA LEU A 215 8.56 21.04 7.98
C LEU A 215 7.46 21.79 7.21
N GLY A 216 7.20 23.05 7.56
CA GLY A 216 6.21 23.88 6.88
C GLY A 216 6.57 24.21 5.43
N TRP A 217 7.86 24.30 5.12
CA TRP A 217 8.31 24.50 3.75
C TRP A 217 8.15 23.24 2.89
N PHE A 218 8.46 22.05 3.44
CA PHE A 218 8.35 20.80 2.70
C PHE A 218 6.91 20.34 2.48
N LEU A 219 5.98 20.67 3.37
CA LEU A 219 4.60 20.19 3.28
C LEU A 219 3.62 21.36 3.11
N THR A 220 2.96 21.41 1.95
CA THR A 220 1.82 22.30 1.72
C THR A 220 0.53 21.50 1.82
N THR A 221 -0.43 21.98 2.59
CA THR A 221 -1.77 21.40 2.65
C THR A 221 -2.82 22.40 2.18
N VAL A 222 -3.87 21.90 1.55
CA VAL A 222 -4.99 22.74 1.09
C VAL A 222 -6.31 22.10 1.48
N TRP A 223 -7.17 22.90 2.11
CA TRP A 223 -8.57 22.58 2.38
C TRP A 223 -9.46 23.33 1.38
N GLN A 224 -10.36 22.61 0.72
CA GLN A 224 -11.19 23.13 -0.36
C GLN A 224 -12.66 23.01 0.00
N GLN A 225 -13.18 24.09 0.58
CA GLN A 225 -14.50 24.16 1.17
C GLN A 225 -15.61 24.33 0.11
N THR A 226 -16.70 23.59 0.28
CA THR A 226 -18.01 23.83 -0.33
C THR A 226 -19.09 24.02 0.74
N GLU A 227 -20.30 24.37 0.32
CA GLU A 227 -21.51 24.45 1.15
C GLU A 227 -21.88 23.12 1.82
N ASN A 228 -21.39 22.00 1.26
CA ASN A 228 -21.63 20.65 1.75
C ASN A 228 -20.70 20.23 2.89
N ASN A 229 -19.63 20.99 3.17
CA ASN A 229 -18.69 20.63 4.23
C ASN A 229 -19.16 21.11 5.60
N SER A 230 -18.99 20.27 6.61
CA SER A 230 -19.34 20.60 7.99
C SER A 230 -18.24 21.44 8.67
N LYS A 231 -18.58 22.02 9.83
CA LYS A 231 -17.58 22.76 10.62
C LYS A 231 -16.53 21.80 11.20
N GLU A 232 -16.97 20.62 11.58
CA GLU A 232 -16.17 19.58 12.21
C GLU A 232 -15.05 19.10 11.28
N THR A 233 -15.33 18.95 9.98
CA THR A 233 -14.36 18.43 9.00
C THR A 233 -13.33 19.50 8.62
N LYS A 234 -13.76 20.77 8.59
CA LYS A 234 -12.87 21.92 8.50
C LYS A 234 -11.95 22.05 9.71
N ASP A 235 -12.49 21.94 10.92
CA ASP A 235 -11.71 22.02 12.16
C ASP A 235 -10.74 20.83 12.26
N SER A 236 -11.14 19.67 11.77
CA SER A 236 -10.28 18.49 11.62
C SER A 236 -9.10 18.75 10.68
N ALA A 237 -9.34 19.27 9.47
CA ALA A 237 -8.27 19.62 8.54
C ALA A 237 -7.29 20.64 9.12
N ARG A 238 -7.78 21.66 9.82
CA ARG A 238 -6.93 22.63 10.53
C ARG A 238 -6.07 21.99 11.61
N ALA A 239 -6.66 21.09 12.41
CA ALA A 239 -5.94 20.38 13.45
C ALA A 239 -4.82 19.52 12.86
N VAL A 240 -5.12 18.75 11.80
CA VAL A 240 -4.12 17.96 11.07
C VAL A 240 -3.01 18.85 10.53
N ALA A 241 -3.35 19.93 9.83
CA ALA A 241 -2.39 20.87 9.26
C ALA A 241 -1.44 21.45 10.33
N LYS A 242 -1.98 21.76 11.51
CA LYS A 242 -1.20 22.23 12.67
C LYS A 242 -0.28 21.15 13.22
N VAL A 243 -0.74 19.91 13.35
CA VAL A 243 0.04 18.77 13.87
C VAL A 243 1.20 18.43 12.95
N VAL A 244 0.96 18.46 11.64
CA VAL A 244 2.00 18.16 10.65
C VAL A 244 2.92 19.35 10.40
N GLY A 245 2.55 20.53 10.89
CA GLY A 245 3.35 21.75 10.75
C GLY A 245 3.39 22.28 9.31
N SER A 246 2.37 21.99 8.49
CA SER A 246 2.35 22.35 7.07
C SER A 246 2.04 23.83 6.83
N THR A 247 2.50 24.37 5.69
CA THR A 247 1.90 25.58 5.11
C THR A 247 0.47 25.28 4.65
N HIS A 248 -0.53 25.81 5.36
CA HIS A 248 -1.94 25.46 5.14
C HIS A 248 -2.71 26.56 4.40
N HIS A 249 -3.47 26.16 3.38
CA HIS A 249 -4.38 27.03 2.65
C HIS A 249 -5.83 26.59 2.84
N GLU A 250 -6.74 27.54 3.01
CA GLU A 250 -8.19 27.31 3.03
C GLU A 250 -8.83 28.15 1.94
N ILE A 251 -9.53 27.51 1.01
CA ILE A 251 -10.15 28.18 -0.14
C ILE A 251 -11.57 27.64 -0.30
N ALA A 252 -12.54 28.54 -0.43
CA ALA A 252 -13.90 28.18 -0.85
C ALA A 252 -13.94 28.01 -2.37
N ILE A 253 -14.64 26.98 -2.85
CA ILE A 253 -14.71 26.63 -4.27
C ILE A 253 -16.15 26.56 -4.80
N ASP A 254 -17.14 27.01 -4.01
CA ASP A 254 -18.56 26.98 -4.38
C ASP A 254 -18.85 27.73 -5.68
N ASP A 255 -18.20 28.87 -5.90
CA ASP A 255 -18.30 29.65 -7.12
C ASP A 255 -17.82 28.87 -8.35
N TRP A 256 -16.74 28.09 -8.20
CA TRP A 256 -16.22 27.23 -9.26
C TRP A 256 -17.17 26.06 -9.53
N VAL A 257 -17.65 25.41 -8.46
CA VAL A 257 -18.62 24.30 -8.57
C VAL A 257 -19.90 24.77 -9.26
N ALA A 258 -20.46 25.90 -8.83
CA ALA A 258 -21.66 26.48 -9.41
C ALA A 258 -21.47 26.84 -10.89
N SER A 259 -20.35 27.48 -11.25
CA SER A 259 -20.08 27.86 -12.63
C SER A 259 -19.94 26.65 -13.56
N TYR A 260 -19.31 25.56 -13.11
CA TYR A 260 -19.19 24.34 -13.90
C TYR A 260 -20.52 23.61 -14.00
N LYS A 261 -21.29 23.52 -12.90
CA LYS A 261 -22.64 22.94 -12.90
C LYS A 261 -23.52 23.64 -13.93
N GLU A 262 -23.54 24.97 -13.93
CA GLU A 262 -24.33 25.75 -14.88
C GLU A 262 -23.97 25.44 -16.34
N ARG A 263 -22.69 25.21 -16.64
CA ARG A 263 -22.20 24.92 -18.00
C ARG A 263 -22.60 23.51 -18.44
N ILE A 264 -22.57 22.56 -17.51
CA ILE A 264 -23.05 21.19 -17.76
C ILE A 264 -24.56 21.21 -18.01
N GLU A 265 -25.33 21.91 -17.17
CA GLU A 265 -26.79 22.07 -17.35
C GLU A 265 -27.14 22.69 -18.71
N GLN A 266 -26.39 23.71 -19.15
CA GLN A 266 -26.54 24.31 -20.48
C GLN A 266 -26.25 23.30 -21.60
N CYS A 267 -25.25 22.43 -21.45
CA CYS A 267 -24.92 21.40 -22.44
C CYS A 267 -25.97 20.28 -22.50
N LEU A 268 -26.59 19.95 -21.37
CA LEU A 268 -27.57 18.88 -21.26
C LEU A 268 -29.02 19.34 -21.49
N ASP A 269 -29.25 20.66 -21.56
CA ASP A 269 -30.58 21.27 -21.59
C ASP A 269 -31.49 20.77 -20.45
N THR A 270 -30.90 20.55 -19.26
CA THR A 270 -31.62 20.10 -18.06
C THR A 270 -30.97 20.62 -16.79
N LYS A 271 -31.76 20.72 -15.71
CA LYS A 271 -31.26 21.09 -14.39
C LYS A 271 -30.84 19.86 -13.60
N LEU A 272 -29.68 19.96 -12.94
CA LEU A 272 -29.12 18.87 -12.15
C LEU A 272 -29.48 19.03 -10.67
N ASN A 273 -29.95 17.94 -10.06
CA ASN A 273 -30.26 17.85 -8.65
C ASN A 273 -29.62 16.60 -8.03
N TYR A 274 -29.49 16.56 -6.69
CA TYR A 274 -28.80 15.46 -6.01
C TYR A 274 -29.63 14.16 -6.00
N GLU A 275 -30.97 14.24 -6.02
CA GLU A 275 -31.85 13.07 -6.01
C GLU A 275 -31.67 12.22 -7.28
N GLU A 276 -31.62 12.85 -8.45
CA GLU A 276 -31.53 12.16 -9.74
C GLU A 276 -30.10 12.08 -10.28
N ASN A 277 -29.22 13.01 -9.88
CA ASN A 277 -27.90 13.17 -10.46
C ASN A 277 -26.77 13.24 -9.43
N GLY A 278 -26.99 12.69 -8.22
CA GLY A 278 -26.02 12.69 -7.13
C GLY A 278 -24.61 12.28 -7.56
N LEU A 279 -24.46 11.18 -8.29
CA LEU A 279 -23.15 10.72 -8.78
C LEU A 279 -22.46 11.75 -9.70
N VAL A 280 -23.19 12.47 -10.54
CA VAL A 280 -22.63 13.49 -11.43
C VAL A 280 -22.14 14.68 -10.60
N LEU A 281 -22.94 15.16 -9.65
CA LEU A 281 -22.62 16.30 -8.81
C LEU A 281 -21.48 16.01 -7.81
N GLN A 282 -21.43 14.81 -7.25
CA GLN A 282 -20.33 14.37 -6.39
C GLN A 282 -19.01 14.30 -7.19
N ASN A 283 -19.03 13.64 -8.36
CA ASN A 283 -17.84 13.55 -9.23
C ASN A 283 -17.37 14.94 -9.70
N LEU A 284 -18.31 15.86 -9.96
CA LEU A 284 -17.99 17.23 -10.34
C LEU A 284 -17.19 17.93 -9.24
N GLN A 285 -17.68 17.88 -7.99
CA GLN A 285 -17.00 18.45 -6.84
C GLN A 285 -15.60 17.84 -6.63
N ALA A 286 -15.45 16.52 -6.76
CA ALA A 286 -14.14 15.87 -6.64
C ALA A 286 -13.15 16.34 -7.72
N ARG A 287 -13.61 16.50 -8.98
CA ARG A 287 -12.75 16.95 -10.10
C ARG A 287 -12.38 18.42 -10.01
N ILE A 288 -13.30 19.29 -9.57
CA ILE A 288 -13.04 20.74 -9.44
C ILE A 288 -12.03 21.04 -8.35
N ARG A 289 -11.85 20.14 -7.38
CA ARG A 289 -10.80 20.31 -6.37
C ARG A 289 -9.39 20.22 -6.98
N ASN A 290 -9.17 19.37 -7.98
CA ASN A 290 -7.83 19.03 -8.46
C ASN A 290 -6.95 20.13 -9.08
N PRO A 291 -7.46 21.07 -9.87
CA PRO A 291 -6.61 22.07 -10.51
C PRO A 291 -5.76 22.87 -9.52
N LEU A 292 -6.28 23.15 -8.33
CA LEU A 292 -5.61 23.97 -7.32
C LEU A 292 -4.42 23.27 -6.64
N PRO A 293 -4.55 22.05 -6.05
CA PRO A 293 -3.41 21.30 -5.53
C PRO A 293 -2.32 21.06 -6.59
N TRP A 294 -2.70 20.79 -7.85
CA TRP A 294 -1.73 20.69 -8.95
C TRP A 294 -1.02 22.01 -9.23
N ALA A 295 -1.73 23.14 -9.23
CA ALA A 295 -1.13 24.46 -9.41
C ALA A 295 -0.13 24.78 -8.28
N LEU A 296 -0.49 24.48 -7.03
CA LEU A 296 0.42 24.64 -5.87
C LEU A 296 1.65 23.74 -6.00
N ALA A 297 1.47 22.47 -6.37
CA ALA A 297 2.56 21.53 -6.59
C ALA A 297 3.51 22.00 -7.70
N ASN A 298 2.96 22.47 -8.82
CA ASN A 298 3.75 22.99 -9.94
C ASN A 298 4.51 24.27 -9.57
N TYR A 299 3.86 25.18 -8.83
CA TYR A 299 4.47 26.44 -8.42
C TYR A 299 5.68 26.23 -7.50
N ASP A 300 5.54 25.34 -6.51
CA ASP A 300 6.62 25.04 -5.55
C ASP A 300 7.60 23.96 -6.05
N GLY A 301 7.32 23.29 -7.17
CA GLY A 301 8.07 22.12 -7.64
C GLY A 301 7.96 20.91 -6.68
N LYS A 302 6.80 20.76 -6.04
CA LYS A 302 6.48 19.70 -5.06
C LYS A 302 5.69 18.57 -5.71
N LEU A 303 5.62 17.43 -5.03
CA LEU A 303 4.85 16.27 -5.46
C LEU A 303 3.44 16.29 -4.86
N LEU A 304 2.41 16.27 -5.71
CA LEU A 304 1.03 16.10 -5.25
C LEU A 304 0.82 14.63 -4.81
N LEU A 305 0.44 14.42 -3.55
CA LEU A 305 0.13 13.10 -3.02
C LEU A 305 -1.37 12.81 -3.11
N THR A 306 -1.71 11.60 -3.53
CA THR A 306 -3.10 11.10 -3.54
C THR A 306 -3.41 10.35 -2.25
N THR A 307 -4.68 10.28 -1.88
CA THR A 307 -5.12 9.76 -0.58
C THR A 307 -6.04 8.54 -0.68
N SER A 308 -6.19 7.93 -1.85
CA SER A 308 -7.05 6.75 -2.00
C SER A 308 -6.41 5.50 -1.40
N ASN A 309 -7.12 4.79 -0.51
CA ASN A 309 -6.60 3.54 0.07
C ASN A 309 -6.90 2.32 -0.82
N ARG A 310 -6.42 1.13 -0.41
CA ARG A 310 -6.60 -0.11 -1.17
C ARG A 310 -8.06 -0.54 -1.24
N SER A 311 -8.84 -0.36 -0.16
CA SER A 311 -10.27 -0.73 -0.12
C SER A 311 -11.10 0.07 -1.13
N GLU A 312 -10.87 1.38 -1.22
CA GLU A 312 -11.48 2.25 -2.23
C GLU A 312 -11.06 1.86 -3.65
N SER A 313 -9.80 1.46 -3.83
CA SER A 313 -9.26 0.99 -5.12
C SER A 313 -9.85 -0.36 -5.55
N ALA A 314 -10.15 -1.24 -4.59
CA ALA A 314 -10.79 -2.53 -4.84
C ALA A 314 -12.19 -2.35 -5.41
N LEU A 315 -12.98 -1.48 -4.79
CA LEU A 315 -14.39 -1.26 -5.13
C LEU A 315 -14.58 -0.13 -6.16
N GLY A 316 -13.51 0.62 -6.47
CA GLY A 316 -13.56 1.77 -7.36
C GLY A 316 -14.42 2.91 -6.81
N TYR A 317 -14.41 3.10 -5.49
CA TYR A 317 -15.14 4.19 -4.82
C TYR A 317 -14.52 5.57 -5.09
N CYS A 318 -13.26 5.59 -5.52
CA CYS A 318 -12.56 6.81 -5.89
C CYS A 318 -13.10 7.45 -7.19
N THR A 319 -13.11 8.78 -7.24
CA THR A 319 -13.42 9.54 -8.46
C THR A 319 -12.19 9.59 -9.34
N MET A 320 -12.28 8.99 -10.53
CA MET A 320 -11.21 9.10 -11.53
C MET A 320 -11.03 10.55 -11.96
N ASP A 321 -9.76 10.97 -11.95
CA ASP A 321 -9.34 12.35 -12.20
C ASP A 321 -9.96 13.35 -11.20
N GLY A 322 -10.40 12.85 -10.03
CA GLY A 322 -10.77 13.56 -8.80
C GLY A 322 -9.74 13.25 -7.71
N ASP A 323 -10.16 12.67 -6.59
CA ASP A 323 -9.29 12.27 -5.46
C ASP A 323 -8.13 11.31 -5.84
N THR A 324 -8.19 10.69 -7.01
CA THR A 324 -7.12 9.86 -7.59
C THR A 324 -5.99 10.67 -8.24
N ALA A 325 -6.10 11.99 -8.37
CA ALA A 325 -5.12 12.79 -9.09
C ALA A 325 -3.92 13.18 -8.21
N GLY A 326 -2.73 12.77 -8.65
CA GLY A 326 -1.46 13.10 -8.01
C GLY A 326 -0.32 12.27 -8.59
N GLY A 327 0.89 12.55 -8.15
CA GLY A 327 2.11 11.90 -8.66
C GLY A 327 2.51 10.64 -7.89
N LEU A 328 1.98 10.44 -6.67
CA LEU A 328 2.32 9.31 -5.80
C LEU A 328 1.21 9.08 -4.77
N ASN A 329 0.96 7.81 -4.44
CA ASN A 329 0.03 7.38 -3.41
C ASN A 329 0.76 6.62 -2.28
N PRO A 330 0.98 7.24 -1.11
CA PRO A 330 1.74 6.59 -0.04
C PRO A 330 0.97 5.45 0.65
N ILE A 331 -0.36 5.46 0.57
CA ILE A 331 -1.24 4.56 1.34
C ILE A 331 -2.06 3.61 0.47
N GLY A 332 -1.90 3.65 -0.86
CA GLY A 332 -2.62 2.77 -1.78
C GLY A 332 -2.33 1.27 -1.61
N GLY A 333 -1.31 0.91 -0.83
CA GLY A 333 -0.97 -0.47 -0.49
C GLY A 333 -1.65 -1.04 0.76
N VAL A 334 -2.38 -0.23 1.54
CA VAL A 334 -3.05 -0.65 2.79
C VAL A 334 -4.56 -0.44 2.72
N ASP A 335 -5.30 -1.27 3.43
CA ASP A 335 -6.76 -1.16 3.55
C ASP A 335 -7.19 -0.08 4.56
N LYS A 336 -8.47 0.33 4.46
CA LYS A 336 -9.06 1.36 5.32
C LYS A 336 -9.06 0.96 6.80
N ALA A 337 -9.31 -0.31 7.11
CA ALA A 337 -9.41 -0.79 8.47
C ALA A 337 -8.05 -0.72 9.19
N PHE A 338 -6.97 -1.07 8.49
CA PHE A 338 -5.60 -0.87 8.94
C PHE A 338 -5.31 0.62 9.19
N LEU A 339 -5.60 1.49 8.23
CA LEU A 339 -5.34 2.94 8.35
C LEU A 339 -6.05 3.57 9.55
N ARG A 340 -7.33 3.23 9.78
CA ARG A 340 -8.09 3.73 10.94
C ARG A 340 -7.46 3.30 12.26
N ARG A 341 -7.02 2.04 12.37
CA ARG A 341 -6.34 1.54 13.58
C ARG A 341 -4.97 2.19 13.76
N TRP A 342 -4.21 2.35 12.67
CA TRP A 342 -2.91 3.02 12.69
C TRP A 342 -3.04 4.49 13.12
N LEU A 343 -4.01 5.25 12.60
CA LEU A 343 -4.20 6.65 12.95
C LEU A 343 -4.63 6.83 14.42
N LYS A 344 -5.46 5.92 14.96
CA LYS A 344 -5.80 5.87 16.39
C LYS A 344 -4.60 5.49 17.26
N TRP A 345 -3.73 4.61 16.77
CA TRP A 345 -2.48 4.29 17.47
C TRP A 345 -1.52 5.47 17.46
N MET A 346 -1.42 6.22 16.36
CA MET A 346 -0.65 7.46 16.29
C MET A 346 -1.18 8.54 17.24
N GLU A 347 -2.51 8.61 17.43
CA GLU A 347 -3.13 9.53 18.39
C GLU A 347 -2.72 9.24 19.84
N SER A 348 -2.74 7.96 20.24
CA SER A 348 -2.67 7.54 21.65
C SER A 348 -1.29 7.08 22.11
N CYS A 349 -0.49 6.47 21.22
CA CYS A 349 0.82 5.93 21.54
C CYS A 349 1.91 6.57 20.67
N GLY A 350 1.71 6.56 19.36
CA GLY A 350 2.71 6.92 18.36
C GLY A 350 3.88 5.94 18.26
N ALA A 351 4.69 6.14 17.23
CA ALA A 351 5.90 5.36 17.01
C ALA A 351 6.98 5.66 18.05
N GLU A 352 7.77 4.66 18.41
CA GLU A 352 8.96 4.85 19.23
C GLU A 352 9.90 5.88 18.59
N GLY A 353 10.31 6.88 19.39
CA GLY A 353 11.12 8.02 18.93
C GLY A 353 10.29 9.19 18.34
N VAL A 354 9.01 8.97 18.04
CA VAL A 354 8.09 10.03 17.55
C VAL A 354 7.11 10.46 18.65
N GLY A 355 6.50 9.50 19.34
CA GLY A 355 5.48 9.72 20.36
C GLY A 355 4.08 10.03 19.80
N ALA A 356 3.12 10.10 20.72
CA ALA A 356 1.70 10.27 20.43
C ALA A 356 1.38 11.65 19.82
N MET A 357 0.32 11.70 19.00
CA MET A 357 -0.21 12.91 18.37
C MET A 357 -1.69 13.12 18.76
N PRO A 358 -1.99 13.55 20.00
CA PRO A 358 -3.37 13.57 20.54
C PRO A 358 -4.35 14.45 19.76
N GLN A 359 -3.85 15.41 18.99
CA GLN A 359 -4.67 16.28 18.15
C GLN A 359 -5.32 15.52 16.99
N LEU A 360 -4.84 14.32 16.63
CA LEU A 360 -5.50 13.44 15.64
C LEU A 360 -6.86 12.92 16.13
N LYS A 361 -7.16 13.08 17.42
CA LYS A 361 -8.45 12.75 18.02
C LYS A 361 -9.62 13.36 17.26
N VAL A 362 -9.48 14.60 16.79
CA VAL A 362 -10.56 15.26 16.03
C VAL A 362 -10.87 14.57 14.71
N VAL A 363 -9.90 13.85 14.12
CA VAL A 363 -10.11 13.04 12.91
C VAL A 363 -10.76 11.70 13.28
N ASN A 364 -10.27 11.09 14.35
CA ASN A 364 -10.67 9.74 14.75
C ASN A 364 -12.08 9.68 15.37
N GLU A 365 -12.57 10.79 15.91
CA GLU A 365 -13.93 10.95 16.44
C GLU A 365 -14.96 11.38 15.39
N LEU A 366 -14.54 11.74 14.17
CA LEU A 366 -15.48 12.04 13.08
C LEU A 366 -16.25 10.79 12.67
N THR A 367 -17.56 10.97 12.52
CA THR A 367 -18.41 9.99 11.84
C THR A 367 -18.06 10.01 10.35
N PRO A 368 -17.74 8.86 9.73
CA PRO A 368 -17.55 8.78 8.29
C PRO A 368 -18.80 9.28 7.56
N SER A 369 -18.66 10.26 6.68
CA SER A 369 -19.78 10.80 5.88
C SER A 369 -19.29 11.23 4.50
N ALA A 370 -20.14 11.06 3.48
CA ALA A 370 -19.86 11.52 2.13
C ALA A 370 -20.06 13.04 2.02
N GLU A 371 -19.03 13.83 2.33
CA GLU A 371 -19.06 15.32 2.28
C GLU A 371 -19.22 15.93 0.87
N LEU A 372 -19.53 15.10 -0.12
CA LEU A 372 -19.89 15.52 -1.48
C LEU A 372 -21.41 15.63 -1.65
N LEU A 373 -22.20 15.18 -0.67
CA LEU A 373 -23.66 15.34 -0.63
C LEU A 373 -24.06 16.54 0.24
N PRO A 374 -25.28 17.08 0.06
CA PRO A 374 -25.85 18.06 0.98
C PRO A 374 -25.83 17.53 2.43
N LEU A 375 -25.64 18.41 3.40
CA LEU A 375 -25.55 18.05 4.83
C LEU A 375 -26.81 17.33 5.38
N GLU A 376 -27.95 17.47 4.70
CA GLU A 376 -29.21 16.82 5.04
C GLU A 376 -29.25 15.34 4.62
N GLU A 377 -28.37 14.93 3.70
CA GLU A 377 -28.24 13.57 3.17
C GLU A 377 -27.04 12.87 3.83
N THR A 378 -27.32 12.01 4.83
CA THR A 378 -26.29 11.18 5.46
C THR A 378 -26.15 9.86 4.69
N GLN A 379 -25.16 9.78 3.80
CA GLN A 379 -24.69 8.53 3.23
C GLN A 379 -23.25 8.29 3.69
N SER A 380 -22.97 7.12 4.23
CA SER A 380 -21.61 6.71 4.59
C SER A 380 -21.02 5.78 3.53
N ASP A 381 -19.69 5.80 3.38
CA ASP A 381 -18.99 4.88 2.48
C ASP A 381 -19.31 3.40 2.79
N GLU A 382 -19.51 3.06 4.08
CA GLU A 382 -19.83 1.69 4.51
C GLU A 382 -21.25 1.27 4.11
N GLU A 383 -22.20 2.20 3.98
CA GLU A 383 -23.52 1.90 3.40
C GLU A 383 -23.42 1.61 1.90
N ASP A 384 -22.50 2.28 1.20
CA ASP A 384 -22.24 2.07 -0.22
C ASP A 384 -21.40 0.84 -0.54
N LEU A 385 -20.49 0.45 0.35
CA LEU A 385 -19.49 -0.57 0.05
C LEU A 385 -19.70 -1.85 0.85
N GLY A 386 -20.46 -1.77 1.94
CA GLY A 386 -20.43 -2.73 3.03
C GLY A 386 -19.34 -2.37 4.06
N PRO A 387 -19.37 -2.96 5.25
CA PRO A 387 -18.38 -2.71 6.29
C PRO A 387 -16.95 -3.02 5.79
N TYR A 388 -15.99 -2.15 6.12
CA TYR A 388 -14.60 -2.30 5.63
C TYR A 388 -13.94 -3.60 6.09
N GLU A 389 -14.26 -4.13 7.27
CA GLU A 389 -13.76 -5.42 7.77
C GLU A 389 -14.25 -6.60 6.92
N VAL A 390 -15.51 -6.53 6.46
CA VAL A 390 -16.11 -7.51 5.54
C VAL A 390 -15.42 -7.41 4.17
N CYS A 391 -15.25 -6.20 3.64
CA CYS A 391 -14.55 -5.98 2.37
C CYS A 391 -13.10 -6.48 2.40
N THR A 392 -12.38 -6.21 3.48
CA THR A 392 -10.98 -6.65 3.67
C THR A 392 -10.87 -8.16 3.77
N PHE A 393 -11.84 -8.82 4.42
CA PHE A 393 -11.90 -10.27 4.46
C PHE A 393 -12.15 -10.88 3.07
N ILE A 394 -13.12 -10.35 2.32
CA ILE A 394 -13.41 -10.80 0.95
C ILE A 394 -12.18 -10.59 0.06
N GLU A 395 -11.52 -9.43 0.17
CA GLU A 395 -10.29 -9.10 -0.56
C GLU A 395 -9.17 -10.12 -0.29
N ASP A 396 -8.86 -10.44 0.97
CA ASP A 396 -7.83 -11.45 1.32
C ASP A 396 -8.16 -12.82 0.72
N ARG A 397 -9.40 -13.27 0.86
CA ARG A 397 -9.81 -14.58 0.34
C ARG A 397 -9.76 -14.66 -1.18
N PHE A 398 -10.25 -13.63 -1.84
CA PHE A 398 -10.24 -13.60 -3.29
C PHE A 398 -8.81 -13.45 -3.83
N MET A 399 -8.07 -12.44 -3.39
CA MET A 399 -6.79 -12.09 -4.01
C MET A 399 -5.63 -12.95 -3.53
N ARG A 400 -5.55 -13.24 -2.23
CA ARG A 400 -4.41 -13.98 -1.65
C ARG A 400 -4.63 -15.49 -1.69
N ARG A 401 -5.87 -15.95 -1.49
CA ARG A 401 -6.21 -17.38 -1.44
C ARG A 401 -6.78 -17.91 -2.75
N SER A 402 -7.04 -17.03 -3.73
CA SER A 402 -7.61 -17.41 -5.03
C SER A 402 -8.93 -18.16 -4.92
N GLN A 403 -9.73 -17.86 -3.90
CA GLN A 403 -11.03 -18.50 -3.67
C GLN A 403 -12.12 -17.90 -4.56
N SER A 404 -13.09 -18.74 -4.97
CA SER A 404 -14.28 -18.29 -5.70
C SER A 404 -15.29 -17.61 -4.74
N PRO A 405 -16.21 -16.76 -5.22
CA PRO A 405 -17.27 -16.20 -4.39
C PRO A 405 -18.05 -17.27 -3.60
N ALA A 406 -18.35 -18.42 -4.24
CA ALA A 406 -19.07 -19.52 -3.61
C ALA A 406 -18.29 -20.17 -2.45
N ASP A 407 -16.96 -20.26 -2.56
CA ASP A 407 -16.10 -20.77 -1.48
C ASP A 407 -15.94 -19.76 -0.34
N ILE A 408 -15.94 -18.47 -0.67
CA ILE A 408 -15.80 -17.38 0.32
C ILE A 408 -17.05 -17.29 1.21
N PHE A 409 -18.23 -17.52 0.64
CA PHE A 409 -19.50 -17.26 1.34
C PHE A 409 -19.68 -18.04 2.66
N PRO A 410 -19.41 -19.36 2.74
CA PRO A 410 -19.47 -20.09 4.01
C PRO A 410 -18.52 -19.54 5.08
N GLU A 411 -17.27 -19.23 4.72
CA GLU A 411 -16.29 -18.64 5.66
C GLU A 411 -16.72 -17.24 6.11
N LEU A 412 -17.29 -16.46 5.19
CA LEU A 412 -17.80 -15.11 5.46
C LEU A 412 -18.95 -15.17 6.48
N VAL A 413 -19.91 -16.08 6.26
CA VAL A 413 -21.02 -16.31 7.17
C VAL A 413 -20.53 -16.79 8.52
N GLU A 414 -19.63 -17.78 8.58
CA GLU A 414 -19.06 -18.28 9.83
C GLU A 414 -18.42 -17.16 10.65
N LYS A 415 -17.66 -16.27 10.00
CA LYS A 415 -16.94 -15.20 10.67
C LYS A 415 -17.86 -14.07 11.16
N PHE A 416 -18.89 -13.72 10.39
CA PHE A 416 -19.64 -12.46 10.57
C PHE A 416 -21.12 -12.63 10.91
N SER A 417 -21.65 -13.86 11.03
CA SER A 417 -23.08 -14.09 11.32
C SER A 417 -23.55 -13.59 12.68
N ALA A 418 -22.63 -13.26 13.58
CA ALA A 418 -22.97 -12.66 14.89
C ALA A 418 -23.36 -11.18 14.76
N GLU A 419 -22.87 -10.50 13.72
CA GLU A 419 -23.03 -9.05 13.53
C GLU A 419 -23.96 -8.72 12.36
N TYR A 420 -23.98 -9.57 11.32
CA TYR A 420 -24.70 -9.29 10.07
C TYR A 420 -25.54 -10.48 9.60
N SER A 421 -26.63 -10.17 8.88
CA SER A 421 -27.49 -11.20 8.29
C SER A 421 -26.81 -11.92 7.13
N LYS A 422 -27.25 -13.15 6.80
CA LYS A 422 -26.71 -13.88 5.65
C LYS A 422 -27.01 -13.17 4.35
N GLU A 423 -28.16 -12.51 4.28
CA GLU A 423 -28.64 -11.74 3.14
C GLU A 423 -27.73 -10.53 2.88
N ASP A 424 -27.33 -9.81 3.93
CA ASP A 424 -26.40 -8.67 3.82
C ASP A 424 -25.01 -9.14 3.40
N LEU A 425 -24.49 -10.19 4.02
CA LEU A 425 -23.18 -10.77 3.67
C LEU A 425 -23.15 -11.27 2.22
N HIS A 426 -24.24 -11.90 1.77
CA HIS A 426 -24.40 -12.31 0.37
C HIS A 426 -24.41 -11.10 -0.57
N SER A 427 -25.20 -10.08 -0.23
CA SER A 427 -25.31 -8.84 -1.00
C SER A 427 -23.97 -8.13 -1.14
N TRP A 428 -23.22 -7.96 -0.05
CA TRP A 428 -21.90 -7.33 -0.05
C TRP A 428 -20.86 -8.16 -0.81
N LEU A 429 -20.86 -9.48 -0.65
CA LEU A 429 -19.97 -10.36 -1.42
C LEU A 429 -20.23 -10.23 -2.93
N ARG A 430 -21.50 -10.30 -3.34
CA ARG A 430 -21.88 -10.10 -4.74
C ARG A 430 -21.45 -8.71 -5.24
N ARG A 431 -21.74 -7.67 -4.46
CA ARG A 431 -21.39 -6.28 -4.79
C ARG A 431 -19.89 -6.09 -4.94
N PHE A 432 -19.09 -6.69 -4.07
CA PHE A 432 -17.63 -6.65 -4.13
C PHE A 432 -17.12 -7.13 -5.50
N PHE A 433 -17.53 -8.32 -5.94
CA PHE A 433 -17.06 -8.89 -7.22
C PHE A 433 -17.51 -8.07 -8.43
N VAL A 434 -18.77 -7.59 -8.42
CA VAL A 434 -19.28 -6.71 -9.49
C VAL A 434 -18.47 -5.42 -9.58
N LEU A 435 -18.26 -4.73 -8.45
CA LEU A 435 -17.52 -3.48 -8.41
C LEU A 435 -16.03 -3.69 -8.72
N PHE A 436 -15.44 -4.77 -8.20
CA PHE A 436 -14.06 -5.13 -8.48
C PHE A 436 -13.84 -5.34 -9.98
N GLY A 437 -14.67 -6.17 -10.63
CA GLY A 437 -14.57 -6.41 -12.07
C GLY A 437 -14.79 -5.15 -12.90
N ARG A 438 -15.84 -4.36 -12.57
CA ARG A 438 -16.22 -3.15 -13.32
C ARG A 438 -15.18 -2.03 -13.21
N ASN A 439 -14.49 -1.92 -12.08
CA ASN A 439 -13.58 -0.80 -11.80
C ASN A 439 -12.10 -1.13 -12.05
N GLN A 440 -11.76 -2.25 -12.70
CA GLN A 440 -10.37 -2.56 -13.06
C GLN A 440 -9.72 -1.43 -13.87
N TRP A 441 -10.45 -0.79 -14.79
CA TRP A 441 -9.93 0.34 -15.58
C TRP A 441 -9.47 1.52 -14.73
N LYS A 442 -10.06 1.73 -13.54
CA LYS A 442 -9.63 2.77 -12.59
C LYS A 442 -8.24 2.43 -12.04
N ARG A 443 -8.03 1.18 -11.62
CA ARG A 443 -6.76 0.68 -11.07
C ARG A 443 -5.58 0.80 -12.04
N GLU A 444 -5.83 0.65 -13.34
CA GLU A 444 -4.80 0.86 -14.38
C GLU A 444 -4.24 2.29 -14.46
N ARG A 445 -5.02 3.26 -13.94
CA ARG A 445 -4.71 4.69 -14.01
C ARG A 445 -4.30 5.28 -12.66
N LEU A 446 -4.35 4.51 -11.57
CA LEU A 446 -3.97 5.02 -10.24
C LEU A 446 -2.51 5.46 -10.21
N ALA A 447 -2.24 6.46 -9.37
CA ALA A 447 -0.88 6.93 -9.11
C ALA A 447 -0.01 5.77 -8.58
N PRO A 448 1.32 5.81 -8.81
CA PRO A 448 2.21 4.83 -8.21
C PRO A 448 1.98 4.73 -6.70
N CYS A 449 1.94 3.52 -6.15
CA CYS A 449 1.79 3.30 -4.72
C CYS A 449 2.88 2.40 -4.15
N PHE A 450 3.12 2.52 -2.85
CA PHE A 450 4.07 1.67 -2.15
C PHE A 450 3.48 0.30 -1.84
N HIS A 451 4.30 -0.73 -2.03
CA HIS A 451 3.98 -2.08 -1.59
C HIS A 451 4.46 -2.29 -0.16
N VAL A 452 3.50 -2.53 0.74
CA VAL A 452 3.74 -2.65 2.19
C VAL A 452 3.07 -3.86 2.83
N ASP A 453 1.93 -4.28 2.29
CA ASP A 453 1.24 -5.50 2.74
C ASP A 453 1.69 -6.71 1.90
N HIS A 454 1.24 -7.91 2.26
CA HIS A 454 1.51 -9.15 1.52
C HIS A 454 0.89 -9.17 0.11
N MET A 455 -0.06 -8.28 -0.15
CA MET A 455 -0.73 -8.12 -1.44
C MET A 455 -0.91 -6.64 -1.79
N ASN A 456 -1.13 -6.36 -3.06
CA ASN A 456 -1.54 -5.04 -3.54
C ASN A 456 -2.45 -5.19 -4.78
N LEU A 457 -3.18 -4.13 -5.13
CA LEU A 457 -4.09 -4.13 -6.28
C LEU A 457 -3.52 -3.40 -7.50
N ASP A 458 -2.23 -3.12 -7.53
CA ASP A 458 -1.60 -2.39 -8.63
C ASP A 458 -1.32 -3.34 -9.81
N PRO A 459 -1.88 -3.07 -11.02
CA PRO A 459 -1.75 -3.93 -12.18
C PRO A 459 -0.36 -3.91 -12.82
N ARG A 460 0.48 -2.93 -12.49
CA ARG A 460 1.88 -2.87 -12.94
C ARG A 460 2.80 -3.70 -12.05
N THR A 461 2.32 -4.18 -10.90
CA THR A 461 3.13 -5.00 -9.98
C THR A 461 2.48 -6.34 -9.67
N TRP A 462 1.57 -6.41 -8.70
CA TRP A 462 1.10 -7.66 -8.09
C TRP A 462 -0.21 -8.18 -8.72
N CYS A 463 -1.15 -7.29 -9.02
CA CYS A 463 -2.52 -7.66 -9.41
C CYS A 463 -2.79 -7.42 -10.91
N ARG A 464 -2.19 -8.24 -11.78
CA ARG A 464 -2.50 -8.19 -13.22
C ARG A 464 -3.89 -8.79 -13.47
N TRP A 465 -4.85 -7.94 -13.83
CA TRP A 465 -6.23 -8.35 -14.08
C TRP A 465 -6.78 -7.69 -15.35
N PRO A 466 -7.57 -8.40 -16.18
CA PRO A 466 -8.07 -7.84 -17.43
C PRO A 466 -9.12 -6.74 -17.19
N ILE A 467 -8.92 -5.60 -17.86
CA ILE A 467 -9.88 -4.48 -17.86
C ILE A 467 -11.26 -4.95 -18.35
N LEU A 468 -11.28 -5.68 -19.45
CA LEU A 468 -12.47 -6.31 -20.00
C LEU A 468 -12.55 -7.73 -19.48
N ASN A 469 -13.54 -7.99 -18.64
CA ASN A 469 -13.76 -9.30 -18.01
C ASN A 469 -15.25 -9.66 -18.10
N GLY A 470 -15.57 -10.94 -17.86
CA GLY A 470 -16.94 -11.47 -17.90
C GLY A 470 -17.80 -11.10 -16.69
N GLY A 471 -17.41 -10.11 -15.88
CA GLY A 471 -18.21 -9.61 -14.76
C GLY A 471 -18.48 -10.61 -13.63
N PHE A 472 -17.76 -11.73 -13.60
CA PHE A 472 -18.00 -12.86 -12.70
C PHE A 472 -19.40 -13.48 -12.83
N GLU A 473 -20.04 -13.41 -14.01
CA GLU A 473 -21.42 -13.87 -14.20
C GLU A 473 -21.63 -15.34 -13.78
N VAL A 474 -20.70 -16.23 -14.13
CA VAL A 474 -20.79 -17.66 -13.82
C VAL A 474 -20.59 -17.91 -12.33
N GLU A 475 -19.57 -17.27 -11.75
CA GLU A 475 -19.20 -17.42 -10.34
C GLU A 475 -20.26 -16.82 -9.40
N LEU A 476 -20.88 -15.70 -9.80
CA LEU A 476 -21.96 -15.07 -9.05
C LEU A 476 -23.26 -15.88 -9.15
N ALA A 477 -23.56 -16.50 -10.29
CA ALA A 477 -24.68 -17.44 -10.38
C ALA A 477 -24.47 -18.67 -9.50
N GLU A 478 -23.23 -19.13 -9.33
CA GLU A 478 -22.89 -20.20 -8.40
C GLU A 478 -23.04 -19.77 -6.93
N LEU A 479 -22.56 -18.57 -6.59
CA LEU A 479 -22.80 -17.97 -5.28
C LEU A 479 -24.29 -17.92 -4.93
N ASP A 480 -25.13 -17.44 -5.86
CA ASP A 480 -26.58 -17.35 -5.65
C ASP A 480 -27.18 -18.75 -5.36
N ARG A 481 -26.71 -19.80 -6.04
CA ARG A 481 -27.16 -21.19 -5.80
C ARG A 481 -26.76 -21.71 -4.42
N VAL A 482 -25.54 -21.41 -3.98
CA VAL A 482 -25.00 -21.82 -2.67
C VAL A 482 -25.70 -21.06 -1.54
N ALA A 483 -25.91 -19.76 -1.70
CA ALA A 483 -26.49 -18.90 -0.68
C ALA A 483 -28.00 -19.13 -0.50
N LEU A 484 -28.74 -19.33 -1.59
CA LEU A 484 -30.19 -19.52 -1.56
C LEU A 484 -30.63 -20.99 -1.35
N GLY A 485 -29.69 -21.93 -1.30
CA GLY A 485 -29.97 -23.34 -1.05
C GLY A 485 -30.88 -23.97 -2.10
N SER A 486 -30.35 -24.24 -3.29
CA SER A 486 -30.93 -25.15 -4.32
C SER A 486 -32.46 -25.35 -4.29
N SER A 487 -33.22 -24.33 -4.74
CA SER A 487 -34.60 -24.53 -5.25
C SER A 487 -34.84 -23.83 -6.59
N VAL A 488 -33.79 -23.51 -7.35
CA VAL A 488 -33.94 -23.09 -8.74
C VAL A 488 -33.59 -24.28 -9.62
N ALA A 489 -34.60 -25.10 -9.89
CA ALA A 489 -34.55 -26.09 -10.95
C ALA A 489 -34.12 -25.38 -12.24
N ALA A 490 -33.20 -26.02 -12.96
CA ALA A 490 -32.83 -25.64 -14.30
C ALA A 490 -34.08 -25.70 -15.20
N ASP A 491 -34.71 -24.55 -15.41
CA ASP A 491 -35.73 -24.37 -16.43
C ASP A 491 -35.38 -23.14 -17.27
N SER A 492 -34.44 -23.35 -18.18
CA SER A 492 -34.49 -22.72 -19.49
C SER A 492 -33.98 -23.75 -20.50
N GLY A 493 -34.94 -24.43 -21.13
CA GLY A 493 -34.70 -25.41 -22.17
C GLY A 493 -33.94 -24.79 -23.35
N CYS A 494 -32.76 -25.36 -23.62
CA CYS A 494 -32.11 -25.20 -24.90
C CYS A 494 -32.75 -26.19 -25.90
N GLU A 495 -33.93 -25.85 -26.43
CA GLU A 495 -34.43 -26.46 -27.66
C GLU A 495 -33.71 -25.80 -28.86
N ALA A 496 -32.54 -26.32 -29.19
CA ALA A 496 -31.90 -26.04 -30.47
C ALA A 496 -32.60 -26.85 -31.58
N SER A 497 -33.62 -26.27 -32.20
CA SER A 497 -34.19 -26.76 -33.45
C SER A 497 -34.22 -25.67 -34.52
N LYS A 498 -33.13 -25.56 -35.29
CA LYS A 498 -33.23 -25.11 -36.70
C LYS A 498 -32.34 -25.97 -37.59
N SER A 499 -33.04 -26.86 -38.28
CA SER A 499 -32.60 -27.63 -39.42
C SER A 499 -32.10 -26.73 -40.55
N VAL A 500 -30.84 -26.93 -40.97
CA VAL A 500 -30.37 -26.50 -42.29
C VAL A 500 -30.11 -27.75 -43.11
N LYS A 501 -31.02 -28.01 -44.04
CA LYS A 501 -30.91 -29.05 -45.07
C LYS A 501 -29.68 -28.78 -45.92
N THR A 502 -28.76 -29.73 -45.96
CA THR A 502 -27.73 -29.85 -46.99
C THR A 502 -28.37 -30.33 -48.30
N GLY A 503 -28.01 -29.67 -49.40
CA GLY A 503 -28.25 -30.20 -50.74
C GLY A 503 -28.60 -29.14 -51.79
N LYS A 504 -27.58 -28.67 -52.53
CA LYS A 504 -27.58 -28.80 -54.00
C LYS A 504 -26.21 -28.43 -54.58
N SER A 505 -25.73 -29.36 -55.41
CA SER A 505 -24.57 -29.23 -56.28
C SER A 505 -24.73 -28.09 -57.27
N VAL A 506 -23.65 -27.37 -57.56
CA VAL A 506 -23.53 -26.62 -58.81
C VAL A 506 -22.20 -26.98 -59.47
N LYS A 507 -22.35 -27.46 -60.71
CA LYS A 507 -21.32 -27.86 -61.66
C LYS A 507 -20.39 -26.70 -61.99
N THR A 508 -19.09 -26.98 -62.01
CA THR A 508 -18.12 -26.22 -62.79
C THR A 508 -18.13 -26.76 -64.22
N ASP A 509 -18.52 -25.93 -65.18
CA ASP A 509 -18.28 -26.18 -66.59
C ASP A 509 -17.55 -24.96 -67.19
N SER A 510 -16.46 -25.27 -67.86
CA SER A 510 -15.57 -24.39 -68.61
C SER A 510 -16.27 -23.72 -69.80
N THR A 511 -15.95 -22.45 -70.12
CA THR A 511 -15.28 -22.02 -71.38
C THR A 511 -15.48 -20.53 -71.72
N LYS A 512 -14.35 -19.93 -72.14
CA LYS A 512 -14.14 -18.90 -73.18
C LYS A 512 -14.74 -17.49 -73.03
N GLY A 513 -13.82 -16.52 -73.14
CA GLY A 513 -14.03 -15.09 -73.31
C GLY A 513 -12.74 -14.35 -73.02
#